data_AF-A0A844GS97-F1
#
_entry.id   AF-A0A844GS97-F1
#
_cell.length_a   1.000
_cell.length_b   1.000
_cell.length_c   1.000
_cell.angle_alpha   90.00
_cell.angle_beta   90.00
_cell.angle_gamma   90.00
#
_symmetry.space_group_name_H-M   'P 1'
#
loop_
_entity.id
_entity.type
_entity.pdbx_description
1 polymer ?
#
loop_
_entity_poly.entity_id
_entity_poly.type
_entity_poly.pdbx_seq_one_letter_code
_entity_poly.pdbx_strand_id
1 'polypeptide(L)'
;MILKFSHPFSYLWLATMVCLIYGGNMGEVQAQNQEIKGMTGGNKNSGDCGYVSDKPNYVLQLNEQAYSLNVILETQAEKPSLLILGPGEGDRFCILGDTKSGKNPQMGGVWAAGKYLIYVGDSQGSQNPFTLKISR
;
A
#
# COMPACT_ATOMS: atom_id res chain seq x y z
N MET A 1 -5.56 -70.20 50.60
CA MET A 1 -6.54 -69.61 51.54
C MET A 1 -6.24 -68.11 51.63
N ILE A 2 -6.80 -67.28 50.72
CA ILE A 2 -7.79 -66.19 50.98
C ILE A 2 -7.58 -65.50 52.37
N LEU A 3 -7.45 -64.16 52.57
CA LEU A 3 -8.08 -62.93 52.03
C LEU A 3 -7.18 -61.69 52.36
N LYS A 4 -6.94 -60.77 51.41
CA LYS A 4 -7.51 -59.38 51.24
C LYS A 4 -7.37 -58.39 52.42
N PHE A 5 -6.91 -57.17 52.13
CA PHE A 5 -7.54 -55.84 52.40
C PHE A 5 -6.59 -54.74 51.85
N SER A 6 -6.88 -54.12 50.68
CA SER A 6 -7.65 -52.87 50.44
C SER A 6 -6.77 -51.60 50.32
N HIS A 7 -6.77 -50.98 49.13
CA HIS A 7 -6.27 -49.64 48.79
C HIS A 7 -7.05 -48.51 49.52
N PRO A 8 -6.90 -47.17 49.24
CA PRO A 8 -5.92 -46.41 48.42
C PRO A 8 -5.43 -45.08 49.07
N PHE A 9 -4.31 -44.48 48.63
CA PHE A 9 -4.04 -43.01 48.66
C PHE A 9 -2.79 -42.79 47.78
N SER A 10 -2.89 -42.54 46.47
CA SER A 10 -3.35 -41.35 45.75
C SER A 10 -2.27 -40.26 45.55
N TYR A 11 -2.05 -39.97 44.26
CA TYR A 11 -1.41 -38.83 43.61
C TYR A 11 0.13 -38.73 43.51
N LEU A 12 0.60 -39.28 42.38
CA LEU A 12 1.79 -38.88 41.63
C LEU A 12 1.85 -37.35 41.42
N TRP A 13 2.98 -36.74 41.77
CA TRP A 13 3.43 -35.49 41.15
C TRP A 13 4.50 -35.83 40.11
N LEU A 14 4.13 -35.81 38.83
CA LEU A 14 5.06 -35.86 37.70
C LEU A 14 5.55 -34.45 37.41
N ALA A 15 6.87 -34.29 37.45
CA ALA A 15 7.58 -33.07 37.11
C ALA A 15 7.36 -32.69 35.63
N THR A 16 6.70 -31.56 35.39
CA THR A 16 6.65 -30.92 34.07
C THR A 16 7.88 -30.05 33.87
N MET A 17 8.83 -30.60 33.12
CA MET A 17 9.98 -29.89 32.57
C MET A 17 9.48 -28.85 31.56
N VAL A 18 9.42 -27.59 31.96
CA VAL A 18 9.07 -26.46 31.11
C VAL A 18 10.25 -26.17 30.18
N CYS A 19 10.15 -26.61 28.93
CA CYS A 19 11.05 -26.17 27.87
C CYS A 19 10.56 -24.80 27.39
N LEU A 20 11.19 -23.73 27.88
CA LEU A 20 10.99 -22.37 27.38
C LEU A 20 11.55 -22.26 25.96
N ILE A 21 10.74 -22.58 24.97
CA ILE A 21 10.96 -22.12 23.60
C ILE A 21 10.51 -20.66 23.52
N TYR A 22 11.47 -19.74 23.67
CA TYR A 22 11.35 -18.38 23.15
C TYR A 22 11.27 -18.47 21.62
N GLY A 23 10.09 -18.76 21.09
CA GLY A 23 9.75 -18.49 19.71
C GLY A 23 9.69 -16.97 19.56
N GLY A 24 10.77 -16.38 19.06
CA GLY A 24 10.75 -14.99 18.63
C GLY A 24 9.59 -14.80 17.66
N ASN A 25 8.77 -13.78 17.92
CA ASN A 25 7.88 -13.24 16.90
C ASN A 25 8.76 -12.85 15.71
N MET A 26 8.80 -13.70 14.68
CA MET A 26 9.08 -13.22 13.34
C MET A 26 7.96 -12.24 13.04
N GLY A 27 8.26 -10.95 13.20
CA GLY A 27 7.34 -9.89 12.81
C GLY A 27 6.90 -10.17 11.39
N GLU A 28 5.58 -10.31 11.20
CA GLU A 28 5.00 -10.27 9.87
C GLU A 28 5.50 -8.97 9.22
N VAL A 29 6.33 -9.09 8.19
CA VAL A 29 6.58 -7.95 7.30
C VAL A 29 5.27 -7.74 6.55
N GLN A 30 4.39 -6.94 7.13
CA GLN A 30 3.15 -6.56 6.47
C GLN A 30 3.53 -5.72 5.25
N ALA A 31 3.40 -6.31 4.07
CA ALA A 31 3.37 -5.57 2.81
C ALA A 31 2.18 -4.61 2.89
N GLN A 32 2.43 -3.36 3.24
CA GLN A 32 1.39 -2.36 3.48
C GLN A 32 0.86 -1.88 2.12
N ASN A 33 -0.03 -2.67 1.53
CA ASN A 33 -0.84 -2.25 0.40
C ASN A 33 -1.80 -1.16 0.88
N GLN A 34 -1.83 -0.02 0.19
CA GLN A 34 -2.68 1.11 0.52
C GLN A 34 -3.64 1.37 -0.63
N GLU A 35 -4.90 1.69 -0.29
CA GLU A 35 -5.90 2.15 -1.24
C GLU A 35 -6.36 3.55 -0.85
N ILE A 36 -6.31 4.48 -1.80
CA ILE A 36 -6.72 5.87 -1.61
C ILE A 36 -7.83 6.17 -2.61
N LYS A 37 -8.98 6.64 -2.12
CA LYS A 37 -10.12 7.00 -2.96
C LYS A 37 -10.22 8.52 -3.12
N GLY A 38 -10.70 8.97 -4.27
CA GLY A 38 -10.90 10.39 -4.53
C GLY A 38 -11.59 10.66 -5.87
N MET A 39 -11.45 11.90 -6.35
CA MET A 39 -11.93 12.33 -7.66
C MET A 39 -10.77 12.75 -8.57
N THR A 40 -10.83 12.35 -9.84
CA THR A 40 -9.92 12.80 -10.88
C THR A 40 -10.10 14.29 -11.18
N GLY A 41 -9.13 14.88 -11.89
CA GLY A 41 -9.30 16.19 -12.49
C GLY A 41 -9.19 17.34 -11.48
N GLY A 42 -9.82 18.46 -11.81
CA GLY A 42 -9.76 19.70 -11.04
C GLY A 42 -9.70 20.92 -11.95
N ASN A 43 -9.43 22.08 -11.38
CA ASN A 43 -9.36 23.37 -12.05
C ASN A 43 -7.94 23.80 -12.43
N LYS A 44 -6.90 23.12 -11.92
CA LYS A 44 -5.51 23.51 -12.14
C LYS A 44 -4.93 22.79 -13.34
N ASN A 45 -4.65 23.53 -14.41
CA ASN A 45 -3.93 23.00 -15.56
C ASN A 45 -2.46 22.74 -15.17
N SER A 46 -2.04 21.48 -15.25
CA SER A 46 -0.69 21.04 -14.92
C SER A 46 0.24 20.99 -16.15
N GLY A 47 -0.25 21.32 -17.35
CA GLY A 47 0.47 21.24 -18.60
C GLY A 47 0.29 19.88 -19.27
N ASP A 48 1.38 19.15 -19.44
CA ASP A 48 1.43 17.83 -20.08
C ASP A 48 0.58 16.75 -19.38
N CYS A 49 0.22 16.96 -18.12
CA CYS A 49 -0.58 16.02 -17.33
C CYS A 49 -2.07 16.37 -17.19
N GLY A 50 -2.56 17.31 -18.00
CA GLY A 50 -3.96 17.73 -17.96
C GLY A 50 -4.32 18.50 -16.69
N TYR A 51 -5.57 18.41 -16.26
CA TYR A 51 -6.07 19.14 -15.10
C TYR A 51 -6.02 18.29 -13.84
N VAL A 52 -5.58 18.89 -12.74
CA VAL A 52 -5.45 18.25 -11.42
C VAL A 52 -6.11 19.12 -10.36
N SER A 53 -6.26 18.58 -9.15
CA SER A 53 -6.72 19.32 -7.97
C SER A 53 -5.67 20.33 -7.48
N ASP A 54 -6.13 21.35 -6.75
CA ASP A 54 -5.26 22.38 -6.16
C ASP A 54 -4.26 21.82 -5.12
N LYS A 55 -4.61 20.69 -4.50
CA LYS A 55 -3.79 19.95 -3.53
C LYS A 55 -3.55 18.53 -4.03
N PRO A 56 -2.43 17.87 -3.65
CA PRO A 56 -2.20 16.48 -3.99
C PRO A 56 -3.30 15.59 -3.42
N ASN A 57 -3.70 14.59 -4.20
CA ASN A 57 -4.66 13.58 -3.75
C ASN A 57 -4.05 12.67 -2.69
N TYR A 58 -2.73 12.46 -2.74
CA TYR A 58 -2.00 11.72 -1.73
C TYR A 58 -0.58 12.25 -1.56
N VAL A 59 -0.08 12.22 -0.33
CA VAL A 59 1.31 12.55 -0.01
C VAL A 59 1.95 11.29 0.54
N LEU A 60 2.92 10.75 -0.20
CA LEU A 60 3.67 9.57 0.21
C LEU A 60 5.00 10.00 0.80
N GLN A 61 5.28 9.59 2.03
CA GLN A 61 6.58 9.77 2.67
C GLN A 61 7.33 8.44 2.70
N LEU A 62 8.47 8.37 2.02
CA LEU A 62 9.40 7.25 2.08
C LEU A 62 10.57 7.64 3.00
N ASN A 63 10.73 6.92 4.11
CA ASN A 63 11.84 7.16 5.05
C ASN A 63 13.16 6.57 4.54
N GLU A 64 13.07 5.59 3.64
CA GLU A 64 14.18 4.89 3.00
C GLU A 64 13.81 4.54 1.55
N GLN A 65 14.80 4.14 0.76
CA GLN A 65 14.58 3.74 -0.62
C GLN A 65 13.69 2.49 -0.68
N ALA A 66 12.64 2.54 -1.49
CA ALA A 66 11.83 1.37 -1.81
C ALA A 66 12.35 0.73 -3.10
N TYR A 67 12.87 -0.49 -3.03
CA TYR A 67 13.37 -1.23 -4.20
C TYR A 67 12.25 -1.78 -5.10
N SER A 68 11.05 -1.91 -4.55
CA SER A 68 9.83 -2.27 -5.25
C SER A 68 8.71 -1.41 -4.67
N LEU A 69 8.19 -0.51 -5.48
CA LEU A 69 6.95 0.20 -5.20
C LEU A 69 6.16 0.31 -6.51
N ASN A 70 4.89 -0.03 -6.45
CA ASN A 70 3.95 0.10 -7.56
C ASN A 70 2.82 1.03 -7.16
N VAL A 71 2.51 1.98 -8.03
CA VAL A 71 1.37 2.87 -7.93
C VAL A 71 0.49 2.65 -9.15
N ILE A 72 -0.77 2.29 -8.94
CA ILE A 72 -1.75 2.01 -10.00
C ILE A 72 -2.98 2.87 -9.77
N LEU A 73 -3.43 3.57 -10.81
CA LEU A 73 -4.66 4.34 -10.80
C LEU A 73 -5.80 3.57 -11.47
N GLU A 74 -6.84 3.27 -10.72
CA GLU A 74 -8.08 2.67 -11.24
C GLU A 74 -9.20 3.71 -11.27
N THR A 75 -9.82 3.91 -12.43
CA THR A 75 -10.94 4.84 -12.61
C THR A 75 -11.71 4.52 -13.89
N GLN A 76 -12.93 5.05 -13.99
CA GLN A 76 -13.74 5.02 -15.21
C GLN A 76 -13.57 6.29 -16.08
N ALA A 77 -12.77 7.27 -15.65
CA ALA A 77 -12.43 8.42 -16.48
C ALA A 77 -11.82 7.95 -17.80
N GLU A 78 -12.19 8.55 -18.93
CA GLU A 78 -11.71 8.09 -20.25
C GLU A 78 -10.20 8.34 -20.45
N LYS A 79 -9.73 9.52 -20.00
CA LYS A 79 -8.36 10.00 -20.19
C LYS A 79 -7.77 10.50 -18.87
N PRO A 80 -7.61 9.62 -17.87
CA PRO A 80 -7.02 9.98 -16.60
C PRO A 80 -5.52 10.19 -16.74
N SER A 81 -4.94 10.87 -15.76
CA SER A 81 -3.49 11.01 -15.65
C SER A 81 -3.02 10.82 -14.21
N LEU A 82 -1.79 10.35 -14.05
CA LEU A 82 -1.11 10.25 -12.77
C LEU A 82 0.12 11.16 -12.82
N LEU A 83 0.09 12.23 -12.02
CA LEU A 83 1.20 13.16 -11.87
C LEU A 83 1.87 12.91 -10.52
N ILE A 84 3.14 12.52 -10.55
CA ILE A 84 3.96 12.29 -9.36
C ILE A 84 5.10 13.31 -9.37
N LEU A 85 5.16 14.12 -8.33
CA LEU A 85 6.29 15.00 -8.05
C LEU A 85 7.17 14.34 -7.00
N GLY A 86 8.43 14.11 -7.34
CA GLY A 86 9.39 13.40 -6.49
C GLY A 86 10.19 14.33 -5.56
N PRO A 87 11.08 13.76 -4.75
CA PRO A 87 11.89 14.50 -3.78
C PRO A 87 13.08 15.25 -4.40
N GLY A 88 13.54 14.87 -5.60
CA GLY A 88 14.60 15.55 -6.32
C GLY A 88 14.13 16.82 -7.03
N GLU A 89 15.06 17.73 -7.30
CA GLU A 89 14.78 18.92 -8.09
C GLU A 89 14.42 18.52 -9.53
N GLY A 90 13.23 18.92 -9.98
CA GLY A 90 12.74 18.57 -11.32
C GLY A 90 12.14 17.17 -11.44
N ASP A 91 12.08 16.38 -10.36
CA ASP A 91 11.42 15.08 -10.38
C ASP A 91 9.92 15.25 -10.64
N ARG A 92 9.51 14.93 -11.86
CA ARG A 92 8.16 15.04 -12.34
C ARG A 92 7.87 13.91 -13.32
N PHE A 93 6.90 13.07 -12.97
CA PHE A 93 6.46 11.97 -13.80
C PHE A 93 4.99 12.17 -14.13
N CYS A 94 4.69 12.28 -15.42
CA CYS A 94 3.33 12.26 -15.91
C CYS A 94 3.06 10.96 -16.66
N ILE A 95 2.08 10.18 -16.18
CA ILE A 95 1.64 8.96 -16.81
C ILE A 95 0.22 9.17 -17.31
N LEU A 96 0.05 9.14 -18.63
CA LEU A 96 -1.26 9.28 -19.28
C LEU A 96 -1.94 7.92 -19.41
N GLY A 97 -3.24 7.91 -19.16
CA GLY A 97 -4.10 6.75 -19.32
C GLY A 97 -5.03 6.90 -20.52
N ASP A 98 -5.51 5.75 -20.97
CA ASP A 98 -6.62 5.63 -21.91
C ASP A 98 -7.42 4.39 -21.49
N THR A 99 -8.43 4.60 -20.65
CA THR A 99 -9.20 3.49 -20.05
C THR A 99 -10.09 2.81 -21.06
N LYS A 100 -10.47 3.49 -22.16
CA LYS A 100 -11.17 2.87 -23.29
C LYS A 100 -10.30 1.80 -23.96
N SER A 101 -8.99 2.01 -23.96
CA SER A 101 -7.99 1.05 -24.44
C SER A 101 -7.48 0.11 -23.33
N GLY A 102 -8.08 0.13 -22.13
CA GLY A 102 -7.65 -0.66 -20.97
C GLY A 102 -6.31 -0.24 -20.37
N LYS A 103 -5.83 0.97 -20.67
CA LYS A 103 -4.53 1.48 -20.21
C LYS A 103 -4.71 2.41 -19.01
N ASN A 104 -4.62 1.83 -17.82
CA ASN A 104 -4.61 2.59 -16.58
C ASN A 104 -3.23 3.21 -16.34
N PRO A 105 -3.15 4.47 -15.84
CA PRO A 105 -1.88 5.04 -15.41
C PRO A 105 -1.28 4.23 -14.27
N GLN A 106 -0.01 3.85 -14.42
CA GLN A 106 0.73 3.13 -13.40
C GLN A 106 2.22 3.46 -13.45
N MET A 107 2.88 3.42 -12.30
CA MET A 107 4.32 3.58 -12.16
C MET A 107 4.85 2.58 -11.15
N GLY A 108 5.74 1.70 -11.60
CA GLY A 108 6.47 0.75 -10.77
C GLY A 108 7.96 1.04 -10.76
N GLY A 109 8.69 0.50 -9.77
CA GLY A 109 10.16 0.44 -9.80
C GLY A 109 10.82 0.76 -8.47
N VAL A 110 12.04 1.31 -8.55
CA VAL A 110 12.83 1.78 -7.41
C VAL A 110 12.53 3.24 -7.14
N TRP A 111 12.20 3.58 -5.91
CA TRP A 111 11.83 4.92 -5.48
C TRP A 111 12.77 5.38 -4.36
N ALA A 112 13.44 6.51 -4.54
CA ALA A 112 14.33 7.09 -3.54
C ALA A 112 13.56 7.47 -2.26
N ALA A 113 14.27 7.55 -1.14
CA ALA A 113 13.72 8.13 0.08
C ALA A 113 13.29 9.60 -0.16
N GLY A 114 12.20 10.02 0.46
CA GLY A 114 11.73 11.40 0.38
C GLY A 114 10.21 11.53 0.29
N LYS A 115 9.77 12.77 0.07
CA LYS A 115 8.37 13.14 -0.02
C LYS A 115 7.93 13.17 -1.47
N TYR A 116 6.84 12.46 -1.76
CA TYR A 116 6.20 12.44 -3.07
C TYR A 116 4.82 13.07 -2.99
N LEU A 117 4.49 13.93 -3.96
CA LEU A 117 3.16 14.50 -4.12
C LEU A 117 2.48 13.82 -5.30
N ILE A 118 1.39 13.12 -5.04
CA ILE A 118 0.65 12.35 -6.04
C ILE A 118 -0.67 13.07 -6.34
N TYR A 119 -0.86 13.40 -7.61
CA TYR A 119 -2.07 14.00 -8.15
C TYR A 119 -2.70 13.05 -9.16
N VAL A 120 -4.03 12.99 -9.14
CA VAL A 120 -4.84 12.23 -10.06
C VAL A 120 -5.61 13.20 -10.93
N GLY A 121 -5.21 13.28 -12.20
CA GLY A 121 -5.74 14.23 -13.15
C GLY A 121 -6.70 13.62 -14.16
N ASP A 122 -7.24 14.50 -14.99
CA ASP A 122 -8.03 14.18 -16.17
C ASP A 122 -7.68 15.17 -17.28
N SER A 123 -7.63 14.71 -18.53
CA SER A 123 -7.24 15.55 -19.66
C SER A 123 -8.16 16.77 -19.89
N GLN A 124 -9.42 16.71 -19.47
CA GLN A 124 -10.42 17.78 -19.60
C GLN A 124 -10.88 18.35 -18.24
N GLY A 125 -10.28 17.88 -17.14
CA GLY A 125 -10.68 18.27 -15.78
C GLY A 125 -11.98 17.62 -15.29
N SER A 126 -12.46 16.59 -15.99
CA SER A 126 -13.64 15.83 -15.55
C SER A 126 -13.40 15.17 -14.20
N GLN A 127 -14.40 15.23 -13.34
CA GLN A 127 -14.36 14.59 -12.03
C GLN A 127 -15.04 13.22 -12.07
N ASN A 128 -14.23 12.17 -11.94
CA ASN A 128 -14.68 10.79 -11.83
C ASN A 128 -14.10 10.15 -10.56
N PRO A 129 -14.81 9.24 -9.91
CA PRO A 129 -14.24 8.47 -8.80
C PRO A 129 -13.00 7.68 -9.24
N PHE A 130 -12.02 7.57 -8.35
CA PHE A 130 -10.86 6.71 -8.55
C PHE A 130 -10.49 5.94 -7.27
N THR A 131 -9.72 4.87 -7.46
CA THR A 131 -8.93 4.18 -6.44
C THR A 131 -7.47 4.17 -6.86
N LEU A 132 -6.59 4.74 -6.03
CA LEU A 132 -5.15 4.69 -6.19
C LEU A 132 -4.62 3.57 -5.30
N LYS A 133 -3.97 2.57 -5.91
CA LYS A 133 -3.38 1.43 -5.21
C LYS A 133 -1.88 1.62 -5.13
N ILE A 134 -1.33 1.49 -3.92
CA ILE A 134 0.11 1.55 -3.67
C ILE A 134 0.51 0.23 -3.01
N SER A 135 1.47 -0.49 -3.61
CA SER A 135 1.96 -1.77 -3.10
C SER A 135 3.49 -1.82 -3.13
N ARG A 136 4.08 -2.53 -2.17
CA ARG A 136 5.52 -2.82 -2.09
C ARG A 136 5.81 -4.26 -2.46
#